data_AF-A0A9E7GS84-F1
#
_entry.id   AF-A0A9E7GS84-F1
#
_cell.length_a   1.000
_cell.length_b   1.000
_cell.length_c   1.000
_cell.angle_alpha   90.00
_cell.angle_beta   90.00
_cell.angle_gamma   90.00
#
_symmetry.space_group_name_H-M   'P 1'
#
loop_
_entity.id
_entity.type
_entity.pdbx_description
1 polymer ?
#
loop_
_entity_poly.entity_id
_entity_poly.type
_entity_poly.pdbx_seq_one_letter_code
_entity_poly.pdbx_strand_id
1 'polypeptide(L)'
;MNKDKIFKLAKGFRGRAKNCIRIARERVEKALQYSYRDRRNKKRDMRSLWIERINAGARLHGVNYGNFMHGLMKENIQLNRKVLSELSMHEPYSFKALVDISKRTLLAAFQAAPGTPLSPFSSPPQLPYGSIGMEEGSATAKPRRATGRLCSTCNQRKAALKRPKTLEQICRECFYSVFEDEIHNVIMDNNLFKPGERVAVAASGGKDSTVLAYVMSELNRRHNYGLNLFLLSVDEGITGYRDDSLETVKRNEIEYGLPLKVVSYKDLYGWTMDEIVKTIGLKNNCTFCGVFRRQALDRGAALMKADKLVTGHNADDIAETVLLNILRGDIARLSRCTFITTGEDGPIPRCKPFKYTYEKEIVIYPCH
;
A
#
# COMPACT_ATOMS: atom_id res chain seq x y z
N MET A 1 -13.67 -5.77 -27.96
CA MET A 1 -13.78 -4.34 -27.57
C MET A 1 -14.69 -3.61 -28.54
N ASN A 2 -15.58 -2.74 -28.05
CA ASN A 2 -16.47 -1.94 -28.90
C ASN A 2 -15.69 -0.87 -29.68
N LYS A 3 -16.15 -0.47 -30.87
CA LYS A 3 -15.43 0.42 -31.82
C LYS A 3 -15.01 1.74 -31.16
N ASP A 4 -15.92 2.37 -30.42
CA ASP A 4 -15.68 3.66 -29.77
C ASP A 4 -14.67 3.55 -28.63
N LYS A 5 -14.64 2.41 -27.92
CA LYS A 5 -13.64 2.13 -26.87
C LYS A 5 -12.23 2.02 -27.46
N ILE A 6 -12.08 1.40 -28.63
CA ILE A 6 -10.79 1.30 -29.33
C ILE A 6 -10.32 2.69 -29.78
N PHE A 7 -11.20 3.50 -30.37
CA PHE A 7 -10.82 4.86 -30.79
C PHE A 7 -10.52 5.79 -29.61
N LYS A 8 -11.19 5.63 -28.47
CA LYS A 8 -10.85 6.36 -27.24
C LYS A 8 -9.43 6.06 -26.75
N LEU A 9 -9.02 4.79 -26.78
CA LEU A 9 -7.66 4.37 -26.43
C LEU A 9 -6.63 4.71 -27.52
N ALA A 10 -7.06 4.78 -28.78
CA ALA A 10 -6.21 5.10 -29.92
C ALA A 10 -6.01 6.61 -30.15
N LYS A 11 -6.62 7.49 -29.33
CA LYS A 11 -6.63 8.95 -29.52
C LYS A 11 -5.24 9.59 -29.63
N GLY A 12 -4.22 8.99 -29.00
CA GLY A 12 -2.82 9.44 -29.04
C GLY A 12 -1.95 8.84 -30.15
N PHE A 13 -2.47 7.90 -30.95
CA PHE A 13 -1.70 7.30 -32.04
C PHE A 13 -1.65 8.22 -33.27
N ARG A 14 -0.56 8.13 -34.03
CA ARG A 14 -0.38 8.95 -35.24
C ARG A 14 -0.85 8.22 -36.51
N GLY A 15 -1.35 8.99 -37.48
CA GLY A 15 -1.71 8.50 -38.81
C GLY A 15 -2.87 7.50 -38.81
N ARG A 16 -2.80 6.48 -39.68
CA ARG A 16 -3.87 5.49 -39.90
C ARG A 16 -4.23 4.68 -38.65
N ALA A 17 -3.36 4.63 -37.64
CA ALA A 17 -3.63 3.96 -36.36
C ALA A 17 -4.66 4.71 -35.49
N LYS A 18 -4.99 5.97 -35.80
CA LYS A 18 -6.04 6.75 -35.14
C LYS A 18 -7.41 6.60 -35.80
N ASN A 19 -7.45 6.41 -37.12
CA ASN A 19 -8.68 6.52 -37.91
C ASN A 19 -9.20 5.16 -38.42
N CYS A 20 -8.31 4.18 -38.63
CA CYS A 20 -8.68 2.88 -39.19
C CYS A 20 -8.81 1.83 -38.08
N ILE A 21 -10.04 1.32 -37.85
CA ILE A 21 -10.35 0.42 -36.73
C ILE A 21 -9.48 -0.84 -36.68
N ARG A 22 -9.17 -1.44 -37.85
CA ARG A 22 -8.36 -2.66 -37.95
C ARG A 22 -6.92 -2.42 -37.46
N ILE A 23 -6.31 -1.31 -37.87
CA ILE A 23 -4.94 -0.94 -37.50
C ILE A 23 -4.90 -0.45 -36.04
N ALA A 24 -5.92 0.33 -35.64
CA ALA A 24 -6.06 0.84 -34.29
C ALA A 24 -6.14 -0.30 -33.26
N ARG A 25 -6.94 -1.34 -33.54
CA ARG A 25 -7.12 -2.48 -32.63
C ARG A 25 -5.80 -3.18 -32.34
N GLU A 26 -5.06 -3.54 -33.38
CA GLU A 26 -3.77 -4.25 -33.24
C GLU A 26 -2.73 -3.40 -32.50
N ARG A 27 -2.68 -2.10 -32.77
CA ARG A 27 -1.76 -1.16 -32.11
C ARG A 27 -2.12 -0.93 -30.64
N VAL A 28 -3.40 -0.80 -30.32
CA VAL A 28 -3.90 -0.65 -28.95
C VAL A 28 -3.63 -1.92 -28.15
N GLU A 29 -3.88 -3.11 -28.71
CA GLU A 29 -3.56 -4.38 -28.04
C GLU A 29 -2.07 -4.51 -27.73
N LYS A 30 -1.20 -4.25 -28.71
CA LYS A 30 0.27 -4.24 -28.50
C LYS A 30 0.70 -3.21 -27.45
N ALA A 31 0.13 -2.01 -27.48
CA ALA A 31 0.45 -0.96 -26.51
C ALA A 31 -0.01 -1.33 -25.09
N LEU A 32 -1.16 -1.98 -24.93
CA LEU A 32 -1.64 -2.47 -23.64
C LEU A 32 -0.75 -3.61 -23.11
N GLN A 33 -0.31 -4.51 -23.99
CA GLN A 33 0.64 -5.56 -23.65
C GLN A 33 1.99 -4.98 -23.20
N TYR A 34 2.53 -4.00 -23.94
CA TYR A 34 3.76 -3.31 -23.54
C TYR A 34 3.58 -2.52 -22.24
N SER A 35 2.48 -1.78 -22.07
CA SER A 35 2.19 -1.08 -20.82
C SER A 35 2.16 -2.04 -19.61
N TYR A 36 1.56 -3.22 -19.77
CA TYR A 36 1.54 -4.23 -18.71
C TYR A 36 2.94 -4.82 -18.43
N ARG A 37 3.71 -5.13 -19.48
CA ARG A 37 5.09 -5.59 -19.36
C ARG A 37 5.98 -4.54 -18.68
N ASP A 38 5.90 -3.30 -19.13
CA ASP A 38 6.76 -2.20 -18.70
C ASP A 38 6.39 -1.76 -17.26
N ARG A 39 5.12 -1.85 -16.84
CA ARG A 39 4.75 -1.72 -15.41
C ARG A 39 5.47 -2.74 -14.52
N ARG A 40 5.63 -3.99 -14.99
CA ARG A 40 6.39 -5.02 -14.25
C ARG A 40 7.89 -4.75 -14.29
N ASN A 41 8.41 -4.29 -15.42
CA ASN A 41 9.83 -4.00 -15.60
C ASN A 41 10.29 -2.70 -14.93
N LYS A 42 9.40 -1.75 -14.66
CA LYS A 42 9.72 -0.44 -14.05
C LYS A 42 10.59 -0.57 -12.80
N LYS A 43 10.35 -1.57 -11.95
CA LYS A 43 11.18 -1.82 -10.76
C LYS A 43 12.61 -2.24 -11.10
N ARG A 44 12.81 -3.02 -12.17
CA ARG A 44 14.12 -3.43 -12.68
C ARG A 44 14.83 -2.25 -13.34
N ASP A 45 14.14 -1.49 -14.19
CA ASP A 45 14.73 -0.36 -14.91
C ASP A 45 15.17 0.75 -13.94
N MET A 46 14.32 1.08 -12.95
CA MET A 46 14.68 2.02 -11.88
C MET A 46 15.88 1.54 -11.07
N ARG A 47 15.98 0.24 -10.82
CA ARG A 47 17.13 -0.33 -10.12
C ARG A 47 18.41 -0.22 -10.94
N SER A 48 18.36 -0.48 -12.25
CA SER A 48 19.51 -0.30 -13.15
C SER A 48 19.99 1.15 -13.12
N LEU A 49 19.07 2.12 -13.23
CA LEU A 49 19.39 3.54 -13.14
C LEU A 49 20.03 3.92 -11.80
N TRP A 50 19.55 3.37 -10.68
CA TRP A 50 20.17 3.63 -9.38
C TRP A 50 21.58 3.08 -9.29
N ILE A 51 21.83 1.87 -9.82
CA ILE A 51 23.16 1.27 -9.84
C ILE A 51 24.11 2.10 -10.71
N GLU A 52 23.66 2.54 -11.88
CA GLU A 52 24.46 3.41 -12.77
C GLU A 52 24.87 4.72 -12.08
N ARG A 53 23.92 5.38 -11.40
CA ARG A 53 24.17 6.63 -10.65
C ARG A 53 25.14 6.42 -9.49
N ILE A 54 24.92 5.38 -8.68
CA ILE A 54 25.83 5.04 -7.57
C ILE A 54 27.22 4.70 -8.11
N ASN A 55 27.31 3.95 -9.20
CA ASN A 55 28.58 3.58 -9.82
C ASN A 55 29.32 4.83 -10.34
N ALA A 56 28.61 5.79 -10.93
CA ALA A 56 29.19 7.07 -11.34
C ALA A 56 29.77 7.83 -10.14
N GLY A 57 29.02 7.97 -9.05
CA GLY A 57 29.49 8.63 -7.82
C GLY A 57 30.65 7.89 -7.14
N ALA A 58 30.57 6.55 -7.07
CA ALA A 58 31.60 5.71 -6.47
C ALA A 58 32.93 5.78 -7.25
N ARG A 59 32.86 5.83 -8.59
CA ARG A 59 34.03 5.95 -9.46
C ARG A 59 34.78 7.26 -9.28
N LEU A 60 34.09 8.38 -9.01
CA LEU A 60 34.73 9.66 -8.69
C LEU A 60 35.64 9.56 -7.45
N HIS A 61 35.35 8.62 -6.57
CA HIS A 61 36.13 8.35 -5.38
C HIS A 61 37.01 7.10 -5.51
N GLY A 62 37.17 6.54 -6.72
CA GLY A 62 38.10 5.42 -6.97
C GLY A 62 37.64 4.06 -6.44
N VAL A 63 36.35 3.86 -6.19
CA VAL A 63 35.78 2.56 -5.78
C VAL A 63 34.77 2.02 -6.80
N ASN A 64 34.80 0.71 -7.03
CA ASN A 64 33.79 0.03 -7.84
C ASN A 64 32.54 -0.25 -6.97
N TYR A 65 31.36 -0.20 -7.59
CA TYR A 65 30.06 -0.48 -6.96
C TYR A 65 30.05 -1.77 -6.13
N GLY A 66 30.65 -2.85 -6.63
CA GLY A 66 30.70 -4.13 -5.91
C GLY A 66 31.43 -4.03 -4.57
N ASN A 67 32.61 -3.39 -4.58
CA ASN A 67 33.43 -3.17 -3.39
C ASN A 67 32.75 -2.21 -2.41
N PHE A 68 32.15 -1.14 -2.93
CA PHE A 68 31.40 -0.17 -2.14
C PHE A 68 30.21 -0.81 -1.40
N MET A 69 29.38 -1.59 -2.11
CA MET A 69 28.26 -2.28 -1.50
C MET A 69 28.69 -3.35 -0.48
N HIS A 70 29.81 -4.03 -0.76
CA HIS A 70 30.38 -5.02 0.16
C HIS A 70 30.85 -4.36 1.47
N GLY A 71 31.53 -3.21 1.39
CA GLY A 71 31.97 -2.47 2.58
C GLY A 71 30.80 -1.98 3.44
N LEU A 72 29.75 -1.43 2.81
CA LEU A 72 28.55 -0.99 3.54
C LEU A 72 27.84 -2.16 4.25
N MET A 73 27.78 -3.33 3.61
CA MET A 73 27.16 -4.51 4.21
C MET A 73 27.95 -5.02 5.42
N LYS A 74 29.29 -4.95 5.37
CA LYS A 74 30.18 -5.37 6.46
C LYS A 74 30.12 -4.43 7.67
N GLU A 75 29.88 -3.13 7.45
CA GLU A 75 29.62 -2.13 8.50
C GLU A 75 28.15 -2.11 8.97
N ASN A 76 27.32 -3.05 8.51
CA ASN A 76 25.90 -3.16 8.86
C ASN A 76 25.05 -1.92 8.48
N ILE A 77 25.48 -1.15 7.48
CA ILE A 77 24.76 0.02 6.98
C ILE A 77 23.74 -0.42 5.94
N GLN A 78 22.49 -0.61 6.36
CA GLN A 78 21.39 -1.08 5.50
C GLN A 78 20.69 0.07 4.76
N LEU A 79 21.42 0.79 3.90
CA LEU A 79 20.82 1.84 3.06
C LEU A 79 20.23 1.27 1.77
N ASN A 80 19.03 1.77 1.41
CA ASN A 80 18.37 1.41 0.16
C ASN A 80 19.10 2.06 -1.04
N ARG A 81 19.19 1.34 -2.16
CA ARG A 81 19.79 1.84 -3.42
C ARG A 81 19.15 3.12 -3.93
N LYS A 82 17.84 3.32 -3.70
CA LYS A 82 17.19 4.58 -4.05
C LYS A 82 17.82 5.76 -3.31
N VAL A 83 17.96 5.62 -1.99
CA VAL A 83 18.52 6.66 -1.11
C VAL A 83 19.99 6.88 -1.42
N LEU A 84 20.77 5.82 -1.63
CA LEU A 84 22.18 5.92 -2.05
C LEU A 84 22.34 6.65 -3.40
N SER A 85 21.44 6.38 -4.35
CA SER A 85 21.44 7.07 -5.64
C SER A 85 21.13 8.56 -5.50
N GLU A 86 20.15 8.93 -4.67
CA GLU A 86 19.80 10.33 -4.40
C GLU A 86 20.92 11.06 -3.66
N LEU A 87 21.53 10.42 -2.64
CA LEU A 87 22.69 10.95 -1.93
C LEU A 87 23.88 11.22 -2.87
N SER A 88 24.16 10.31 -3.81
CA SER A 88 25.27 10.52 -4.76
C SER A 88 25.06 11.73 -5.69
N MET A 89 23.81 12.14 -5.92
CA MET A 89 23.46 13.24 -6.82
C MET A 89 23.35 14.58 -6.12
N HIS A 90 22.78 14.60 -4.91
CA HIS A 90 22.45 15.85 -4.22
C HIS A 90 23.44 16.21 -3.12
N GLU A 91 24.06 15.23 -2.47
CA GLU A 91 24.86 15.43 -1.25
C GLU A 91 26.25 14.77 -1.37
N PRO A 92 27.19 15.39 -2.11
CA PRO A 92 28.48 14.79 -2.40
C PRO A 92 29.34 14.54 -1.15
N TYR A 93 29.22 15.39 -0.12
CA TYR A 93 29.97 15.26 1.13
C TYR A 93 29.53 14.04 1.94
N SER A 94 28.22 13.84 2.11
CA SER A 94 27.67 12.68 2.81
C SER A 94 27.97 11.38 2.06
N PHE A 95 27.87 11.40 0.73
CA PHE A 95 28.23 10.25 -0.10
C PHE A 95 29.72 9.90 0.02
N LYS A 96 30.61 10.90 0.03
CA LYS A 96 32.05 10.70 0.24
C LYS A 96 32.34 10.04 1.60
N ALA A 97 31.67 10.46 2.68
CA ALA A 97 31.85 9.86 3.99
C ALA A 97 31.50 8.36 3.99
N LEU A 98 30.43 7.97 3.31
CA LEU A 98 30.05 6.55 3.15
C LEU A 98 31.10 5.76 2.34
N VAL A 99 31.66 6.37 1.29
CA VAL A 99 32.73 5.77 0.51
C VAL A 99 33.99 5.59 1.33
N ASP A 100 34.36 6.59 2.14
CA ASP A 100 35.55 6.55 2.99
C ASP A 100 35.42 5.47 4.09
N ILE A 101 34.24 5.33 4.69
CA ILE A 101 33.91 4.22 5.60
C ILE A 101 34.10 2.89 4.88
N SER A 102 33.47 2.71 3.71
CA SER A 102 33.58 1.49 2.93
C SER A 102 35.04 1.16 2.55
N LYS A 103 35.86 2.16 2.21
CA LYS A 103 37.29 1.97 1.90
C LYS A 103 38.05 1.49 3.13
N ARG A 104 37.83 2.11 4.29
CA ARG A 104 38.47 1.73 5.55
C ARG A 104 38.18 0.26 5.88
N THR A 105 36.94 -0.16 5.74
CA THR A 105 36.52 -1.55 5.97
C THR A 105 37.17 -2.55 5.02
N LEU A 106 37.34 -2.17 3.75
CA LEU A 106 38.03 -3.01 2.75
C LEU A 106 39.54 -3.08 3.00
N LEU A 107 40.17 -1.97 3.39
CA LEU A 107 41.59 -1.94 3.77
C LEU A 107 41.84 -2.78 5.02
N ALA A 108 40.98 -2.68 6.03
CA ALA A 108 41.03 -3.51 7.23
C ALA A 108 40.83 -5.00 6.91
N ALA A 109 39.96 -5.33 5.93
CA ALA A 109 39.78 -6.70 5.46
C ALA A 109 41.04 -7.25 4.76
N PHE A 110 41.75 -6.41 4.01
CA PHE A 110 42.99 -6.80 3.32
C PHE A 110 44.15 -7.05 4.30
N GLN A 111 44.27 -6.22 5.35
CA GLN A 111 45.31 -6.38 6.36
C GLN A 111 45.08 -7.57 7.32
N ALA A 112 43.84 -8.05 7.45
CA ALA A 112 43.49 -9.18 8.30
C ALA A 112 43.73 -10.57 7.66
N ALA A 113 44.24 -10.64 6.42
CA ALA A 113 44.52 -11.89 5.72
C ALA A 113 46.03 -12.15 5.59
N PRO A 114 46.68 -12.87 6.53
CA PRO A 114 48.03 -13.34 6.33
C PRO A 114 48.02 -14.57 5.40
N GLY A 115 48.70 -14.45 4.26
CA GLY A 115 49.25 -15.60 3.51
C GLY A 115 48.26 -16.48 2.76
N THR A 116 48.02 -16.16 1.50
CA THR A 116 47.82 -17.21 0.48
C THR A 116 48.62 -16.79 -0.75
N PRO A 117 49.66 -17.54 -1.16
CA PRO A 117 50.46 -17.16 -2.31
C PRO A 117 49.61 -17.20 -3.57
N LEU A 118 49.69 -16.13 -4.36
CA LEU A 118 49.14 -16.02 -5.69
C LEU A 118 49.77 -17.11 -6.56
N SER A 119 48.97 -18.06 -7.05
CA SER A 119 49.40 -18.93 -8.14
C SER A 119 49.57 -18.08 -9.41
N PRO A 120 50.61 -18.29 -10.22
CA PRO A 120 50.77 -17.57 -11.47
C PRO A 120 49.77 -18.10 -12.49
N PHE A 121 49.03 -17.17 -13.09
CA PHE A 121 48.36 -17.28 -14.39
C PHE A 121 48.33 -18.68 -15.03
N SER A 122 47.23 -19.40 -14.84
CA SER A 122 46.77 -20.39 -15.82
C SER A 122 45.75 -19.70 -16.72
N SER A 123 46.11 -19.58 -18.00
CA SER A 123 45.30 -19.01 -19.07
C SER A 123 43.87 -19.56 -19.09
N PRO A 124 42.87 -18.75 -19.49
CA PRO A 124 41.52 -19.26 -19.67
C PRO A 124 41.52 -20.34 -20.77
N PRO A 125 40.89 -21.51 -20.56
CA PRO A 125 40.77 -22.50 -21.61
C PRO A 125 39.93 -21.90 -22.75
N GLN A 126 40.50 -21.92 -23.95
CA GLN A 126 39.79 -21.57 -25.18
C GLN A 126 38.65 -22.57 -25.38
N LEU A 127 37.42 -22.07 -25.41
CA LEU A 127 36.26 -22.84 -25.84
C LEU A 127 36.36 -23.03 -27.36
N PRO A 128 36.33 -24.27 -27.89
CA PRO A 128 36.23 -24.48 -29.32
C PRO A 128 34.84 -24.05 -29.80
N TYR A 129 34.83 -23.25 -30.87
CA TYR A 129 33.64 -22.91 -31.62
C TYR A 129 33.20 -24.17 -32.40
N GLY A 130 32.34 -24.97 -31.79
CA GLY A 130 31.76 -26.19 -32.35
C GLY A 130 30.41 -25.91 -33.01
N SER A 131 30.33 -26.28 -34.28
CA SER A 131 29.18 -26.20 -35.19
C SER A 131 27.92 -26.93 -34.70
N ILE A 132 26.80 -26.27 -35.00
CA ILE A 132 25.42 -26.74 -35.20
C ILE A 132 25.29 -28.27 -35.33
N GLY A 133 24.62 -28.89 -34.35
CA GLY A 133 24.06 -30.22 -34.42
C GLY A 133 22.68 -30.22 -33.74
N MET A 134 21.64 -30.54 -34.51
CA MET A 134 20.27 -30.76 -34.02
C MET A 134 20.22 -32.11 -33.32
N GLU A 135 19.87 -32.16 -32.03
CA GLU A 135 19.34 -33.37 -31.40
C GLU A 135 18.19 -33.04 -30.44
N GLU A 136 17.08 -33.75 -30.63
CA GLU A 136 15.86 -33.72 -29.84
C GLU A 136 16.10 -34.39 -28.49
N GLY A 137 15.92 -33.64 -27.40
CA GLY A 137 16.16 -34.10 -26.03
C GLY A 137 15.06 -33.67 -25.08
N SER A 138 14.28 -34.65 -24.64
CA SER A 138 13.09 -34.55 -23.80
C SER A 138 13.18 -33.63 -22.58
N ALA A 139 12.08 -32.93 -22.32
CA ALA A 139 11.88 -32.04 -21.19
C ALA A 139 11.87 -32.81 -19.85
N THR A 140 13.01 -32.89 -19.17
CA THR A 140 13.05 -33.30 -17.76
C THR A 140 12.61 -32.13 -16.89
N ALA A 141 11.42 -32.29 -16.30
CA ALA A 141 10.80 -31.31 -15.43
C ALA A 141 11.68 -31.03 -14.21
N LYS A 142 11.98 -29.75 -13.96
CA LYS A 142 12.56 -29.26 -12.70
C LYS A 142 11.75 -29.80 -11.51
N PRO A 143 12.38 -30.28 -10.43
CA PRO A 143 11.66 -30.80 -9.27
C PRO A 143 10.85 -29.67 -8.64
N ARG A 144 9.52 -29.85 -8.59
CA ARG A 144 8.59 -28.94 -7.90
C ARG A 144 8.87 -28.97 -6.40
N ARG A 145 9.67 -28.03 -5.89
CA ARG A 145 9.72 -27.77 -4.44
C ARG A 145 8.51 -26.93 -4.03
N ALA A 146 7.54 -27.56 -3.36
CA ALA A 146 6.77 -26.98 -2.26
C ALA A 146 5.78 -28.02 -1.70
N THR A 147 6.22 -28.81 -0.71
CA THR A 147 5.31 -29.35 0.30
C THR A 147 4.73 -28.14 1.05
N GLY A 148 3.53 -27.70 0.64
CA GLY A 148 2.89 -26.59 1.34
C GLY A 148 2.44 -27.08 2.71
N ARG A 149 2.85 -26.37 3.76
CA ARG A 149 2.45 -26.65 5.14
C ARG A 149 0.93 -26.56 5.28
N LEU A 150 0.37 -27.40 6.15
CA LEU A 150 -1.04 -27.38 6.52
C LEU A 150 -1.33 -26.16 7.40
N CYS A 151 -2.59 -25.73 7.43
CA CYS A 151 -3.08 -24.64 8.27
C CYS A 151 -2.91 -24.99 9.76
N SER A 152 -2.27 -24.12 10.54
CA SER A 152 -2.05 -24.31 11.98
C SER A 152 -3.34 -24.41 12.80
N THR A 153 -4.45 -23.83 12.33
CA THR A 153 -5.74 -23.83 13.05
C THR A 153 -6.59 -25.05 12.73
N CYS A 154 -6.74 -25.40 11.45
CA CYS A 154 -7.63 -26.51 11.06
C CYS A 154 -6.91 -27.81 10.72
N ASN A 155 -5.59 -27.81 10.53
CA ASN A 155 -4.77 -28.95 10.10
C ASN A 155 -5.25 -29.75 8.87
N GLN A 156 -6.33 -29.33 8.20
CA GLN A 156 -6.95 -30.04 7.08
C GLN A 156 -6.64 -29.38 5.73
N ARG A 157 -6.62 -28.04 5.69
CA ARG A 157 -6.41 -27.27 4.46
C ARG A 157 -4.98 -26.78 4.35
N LYS A 158 -4.50 -26.61 3.11
CA LYS A 158 -3.19 -26.02 2.82
C LYS A 158 -3.14 -24.57 3.30
N ALA A 159 -2.07 -24.18 3.98
CA ALA A 159 -1.88 -22.80 4.37
C ALA A 159 -1.73 -21.90 3.13
N ALA A 160 -2.53 -20.85 3.07
CA ALA A 160 -2.57 -19.92 1.95
C ALA A 160 -1.87 -18.60 2.30
N LEU A 161 -1.91 -18.21 3.57
CA LEU A 161 -1.38 -16.94 4.06
C LEU A 161 -0.63 -17.11 5.37
N LYS A 162 0.31 -16.19 5.61
CA LYS A 162 1.07 -16.08 6.86
C LYS A 162 0.63 -14.79 7.56
N ARG A 163 0.09 -14.89 8.77
CA ARG A 163 -0.34 -13.72 9.54
C ARG A 163 0.85 -12.82 9.87
N PRO A 164 0.73 -11.49 9.73
CA PRO A 164 1.80 -10.57 10.13
C PRO A 164 1.98 -10.49 11.66
N LYS A 165 0.90 -10.62 12.44
CA LYS A 165 0.90 -10.49 13.91
C LYS A 165 1.54 -11.68 14.62
N THR A 166 1.05 -12.89 14.34
CA THR A 166 1.47 -14.13 15.01
C THR A 166 2.46 -14.97 14.20
N LEU A 167 2.70 -14.62 12.93
CA LEU A 167 3.51 -15.39 11.98
C LEU A 167 3.00 -16.81 11.67
N GLU A 168 1.79 -17.13 12.13
CA GLU A 168 1.14 -18.41 11.89
C GLU A 168 0.70 -18.57 10.43
N GLN A 169 0.71 -19.81 9.95
CA GLN A 169 0.33 -20.15 8.59
C GLN A 169 -1.07 -20.72 8.59
N ILE A 170 -2.00 -20.01 7.97
CA ILE A 170 -3.42 -20.35 8.02
C ILE A 170 -4.05 -20.42 6.63
N CYS A 171 -5.16 -21.15 6.54
CA CYS A 171 -6.00 -21.17 5.34
C CYS A 171 -6.93 -19.95 5.29
N ARG A 172 -7.53 -19.69 4.13
CA ARG A 172 -8.37 -18.50 3.89
C ARG A 172 -9.61 -18.45 4.79
N GLU A 173 -10.32 -19.56 4.95
CA GLU A 173 -11.55 -19.61 5.75
C GLU A 173 -11.27 -19.39 7.24
N CYS A 174 -10.26 -20.08 7.79
CA CYS A 174 -9.86 -19.87 9.19
C CYS A 174 -9.37 -18.45 9.43
N PHE A 175 -8.74 -17.82 8.43
CA PHE A 175 -8.36 -16.41 8.53
C PHE A 175 -9.58 -15.50 8.68
N TYR A 176 -10.66 -15.71 7.93
CA TYR A 176 -11.84 -14.86 8.05
C TYR A 176 -12.49 -14.98 9.43
N SER A 177 -12.67 -16.21 9.94
CA SER A 177 -13.21 -16.43 11.27
C SER A 177 -12.35 -15.77 12.35
N VAL A 178 -11.04 -16.03 12.35
CA VAL A 178 -10.12 -15.45 13.35
C VAL A 178 -10.08 -13.92 13.25
N PHE A 179 -10.13 -13.37 12.03
CA PHE A 179 -10.14 -11.93 11.82
C PHE A 179 -11.41 -11.28 12.36
N GLU A 180 -12.57 -11.86 12.08
CA GLU A 180 -13.87 -11.39 12.59
C GLU A 180 -13.96 -11.53 14.12
N ASP A 181 -13.50 -12.66 14.68
CA ASP A 181 -13.48 -12.92 16.12
C ASP A 181 -12.57 -11.94 16.87
N GLU A 182 -11.39 -11.60 16.30
CA GLU A 182 -10.52 -10.59 16.89
C GLU A 182 -11.19 -9.21 16.95
N ILE A 183 -11.91 -8.83 15.91
CA ILE A 183 -12.65 -7.55 15.87
C ILE A 183 -13.81 -7.58 16.85
N HIS A 184 -14.52 -8.70 16.96
CA HIS A 184 -15.57 -8.93 17.97
C HIS A 184 -15.01 -8.75 19.39
N ASN A 185 -13.88 -9.37 19.70
CA ASN A 185 -13.24 -9.27 21.01
C ASN A 185 -12.85 -7.84 21.34
N VAL A 186 -12.29 -7.09 20.37
CA VAL A 186 -11.96 -5.67 20.57
C VAL A 186 -13.22 -4.83 20.86
N ILE A 187 -14.34 -5.12 20.19
CA ILE A 187 -15.63 -4.46 20.43
C ILE A 187 -16.14 -4.75 21.85
N MET A 188 -16.04 -6.00 22.28
CA MET A 188 -16.50 -6.44 23.61
C MET A 188 -15.62 -5.92 24.74
N ASP A 189 -14.29 -6.08 24.64
CA ASP A 189 -13.33 -5.65 25.65
C ASP A 189 -13.43 -4.15 25.96
N ASN A 190 -13.85 -3.36 24.97
CA ASN A 190 -13.98 -1.91 25.09
C ASN A 190 -15.43 -1.43 25.21
N ASN A 191 -16.40 -2.35 25.31
CA ASN A 191 -17.84 -2.06 25.34
C ASN A 191 -18.27 -0.99 24.33
N LEU A 192 -17.84 -1.15 23.07
CA LEU A 192 -17.95 -0.12 22.05
C LEU A 192 -19.38 0.23 21.68
N PHE A 193 -20.32 -0.71 21.77
CA PHE A 193 -21.70 -0.54 21.32
C PHE A 193 -22.70 -1.03 22.36
N LYS A 194 -23.88 -0.42 22.39
CA LYS A 194 -25.05 -0.89 23.14
C LYS A 194 -26.10 -1.39 22.16
N PRO A 195 -26.91 -2.39 22.55
CA PRO A 195 -28.00 -2.87 21.70
C PRO A 195 -28.99 -1.75 21.33
N GLY A 196 -29.37 -1.66 20.05
CA GLY A 196 -30.30 -0.65 19.55
C GLY A 196 -29.68 0.69 19.13
N GLU A 197 -28.38 0.91 19.36
CA GLU A 197 -27.70 2.16 18.97
C GLU A 197 -27.66 2.36 17.45
N ARG A 198 -27.67 3.63 17.04
CA ARG A 198 -27.55 4.05 15.64
C ARG A 198 -26.10 4.36 15.33
N VAL A 199 -25.50 3.53 14.49
CA VAL A 199 -24.07 3.58 14.22
C VAL A 199 -23.84 4.01 12.78
N ALA A 200 -23.15 5.14 12.59
CA ALA A 200 -22.74 5.63 11.28
C ALA A 200 -21.35 5.08 10.94
N VAL A 201 -21.22 4.38 9.82
CA VAL A 201 -19.95 3.89 9.28
C VAL A 201 -19.47 4.87 8.21
N ALA A 202 -18.28 5.45 8.41
CA ALA A 202 -17.70 6.37 7.45
C ALA A 202 -17.18 5.63 6.20
N ALA A 203 -17.81 5.86 5.06
CA ALA A 203 -17.50 5.24 3.77
C ALA A 203 -16.73 6.22 2.86
N SER A 204 -15.43 5.99 2.68
CA SER A 204 -14.59 6.78 1.78
C SER A 204 -14.47 6.19 0.37
N GLY A 205 -14.95 4.96 0.17
CA GLY A 205 -14.72 4.18 -1.06
C GLY A 205 -13.35 3.49 -1.10
N GLY A 206 -12.56 3.62 -0.04
CA GLY A 206 -11.29 2.90 0.13
C GLY A 206 -11.49 1.49 0.71
N LYS A 207 -10.45 0.66 0.57
CA LYS A 207 -10.41 -0.73 1.05
C LYS A 207 -10.82 -0.86 2.52
N ASP A 208 -10.28 0.00 3.39
CA ASP A 208 -10.46 -0.13 4.83
C ASP A 208 -11.90 0.18 5.25
N SER A 209 -12.52 1.19 4.64
CA SER A 209 -13.92 1.54 4.92
C SER A 209 -14.91 0.50 4.37
N THR A 210 -14.60 -0.13 3.25
CA THR A 210 -15.47 -1.17 2.66
C THR A 210 -15.41 -2.45 3.48
N VAL A 211 -14.21 -2.90 3.87
CA VAL A 211 -14.03 -4.05 4.76
C VAL A 211 -14.68 -3.78 6.12
N LEU A 212 -14.57 -2.56 6.65
CA LEU A 212 -15.24 -2.18 7.89
C LEU A 212 -16.76 -2.29 7.78
N ALA A 213 -17.37 -1.76 6.71
CA ALA A 213 -18.80 -1.86 6.49
C ALA A 213 -19.26 -3.33 6.39
N TYR A 214 -18.50 -4.16 5.67
CA TYR A 214 -18.77 -5.59 5.56
C TYR A 214 -18.71 -6.29 6.92
N VAL A 215 -17.61 -6.15 7.66
CA VAL A 215 -17.41 -6.84 8.93
C VAL A 215 -18.44 -6.40 9.97
N MET A 216 -18.78 -5.12 10.01
CA MET A 216 -19.84 -4.62 10.91
C MET A 216 -21.20 -5.24 10.60
N SER A 217 -21.56 -5.38 9.33
CA SER A 217 -22.79 -6.06 8.90
C SER A 217 -22.79 -7.54 9.26
N GLU A 218 -21.66 -8.23 9.02
CA GLU A 218 -21.53 -9.66 9.29
C GLU A 218 -21.56 -9.95 10.80
N LEU A 219 -20.86 -9.14 11.60
CA LEU A 219 -20.88 -9.27 13.07
C LEU A 219 -22.26 -8.96 13.64
N ASN A 220 -22.96 -7.95 13.11
CA ASN A 220 -24.33 -7.66 13.52
C ASN A 220 -25.27 -8.84 13.22
N ARG A 221 -25.08 -9.54 12.09
CA ARG A 221 -25.85 -10.73 11.73
C ARG A 221 -25.52 -11.95 12.60
N ARG A 222 -24.23 -12.21 12.87
CA ARG A 222 -23.79 -13.39 13.64
C ARG A 222 -24.04 -13.27 15.13
N HIS A 223 -23.75 -12.12 15.72
CA HIS A 223 -23.83 -11.90 17.17
C HIS A 223 -25.09 -11.15 17.59
N ASN A 224 -25.96 -10.79 16.65
CA ASN A 224 -27.24 -10.10 16.86
C ASN A 224 -27.11 -8.89 17.80
N TYR A 225 -26.17 -7.99 17.48
CA TYR A 225 -25.96 -6.78 18.28
C TYR A 225 -27.17 -5.83 18.29
N GLY A 226 -28.10 -5.99 17.34
CA GLY A 226 -29.28 -5.12 17.22
C GLY A 226 -28.90 -3.69 16.83
N LEU A 227 -27.80 -3.51 16.10
CA LEU A 227 -27.33 -2.19 15.68
C LEU A 227 -28.06 -1.73 14.42
N ASN A 228 -28.41 -0.44 14.40
CA ASN A 228 -28.92 0.22 13.21
C ASN A 228 -27.73 0.86 12.46
N LEU A 229 -27.24 0.16 11.44
CA LEU A 229 -26.06 0.58 10.66
C LEU A 229 -26.46 1.54 9.52
N PHE A 230 -25.73 2.64 9.39
CA PHE A 230 -25.88 3.62 8.31
C PHE A 230 -24.53 3.87 7.63
N LEU A 231 -24.51 4.02 6.32
CA LEU A 231 -23.31 4.44 5.60
C LEU A 231 -23.31 5.96 5.46
N LEU A 232 -22.20 6.60 5.82
CA LEU A 232 -22.01 8.04 5.65
C LEU A 232 -20.81 8.29 4.73
N SER A 233 -21.07 8.88 3.57
CA SER A 233 -20.03 9.29 2.64
C SER A 233 -20.04 10.81 2.47
N VAL A 234 -18.85 11.36 2.28
CA VAL A 234 -18.65 12.80 2.06
C VAL A 234 -18.31 12.99 0.59
N ASP A 235 -18.87 14.02 -0.05
CA ASP A 235 -18.45 14.50 -1.35
C ASP A 235 -17.71 15.85 -1.22
N GLU A 236 -16.42 15.86 -1.55
CA GLU A 236 -15.59 17.08 -1.54
C GLU A 236 -15.75 17.92 -2.81
N GLY A 237 -16.37 17.38 -3.86
CA GLY A 237 -16.51 18.06 -5.15
C GLY A 237 -15.19 18.19 -5.93
N ILE A 238 -14.35 17.16 -5.91
CA ILE A 238 -13.10 17.12 -6.70
C ILE A 238 -13.41 16.51 -8.07
N THR A 239 -13.28 17.32 -9.12
CA THR A 239 -13.60 16.93 -10.49
C THR A 239 -12.76 15.72 -10.96
N GLY A 240 -13.41 14.61 -11.34
CA GLY A 240 -12.80 13.47 -12.04
C GLY A 240 -12.08 12.41 -11.20
N TYR A 241 -11.91 12.60 -9.88
CA TYR A 241 -11.36 11.58 -8.98
C TYR A 241 -12.44 10.86 -8.15
N ARG A 242 -13.57 11.52 -7.87
CA ARG A 242 -14.57 11.00 -6.92
C ARG A 242 -15.73 10.23 -7.54
N ASP A 243 -15.95 10.32 -8.86
CA ASP A 243 -17.01 9.56 -9.53
C ASP A 243 -16.84 8.03 -9.32
N ASP A 244 -15.60 7.54 -9.34
CA ASP A 244 -15.25 6.13 -9.16
C ASP A 244 -15.41 5.68 -7.68
N SER A 245 -15.06 6.55 -6.73
CA SER A 245 -15.23 6.28 -5.30
C SER A 245 -16.70 6.27 -4.88
N LEU A 246 -17.51 7.20 -5.38
CA LEU A 246 -18.95 7.23 -5.11
C LEU A 246 -19.69 6.06 -5.76
N GLU A 247 -19.27 5.62 -6.95
CA GLU A 247 -19.80 4.41 -7.57
C GLU A 247 -19.52 3.18 -6.70
N THR A 248 -18.32 3.08 -6.15
CA THR A 248 -17.95 1.99 -5.23
C THR A 248 -18.82 2.00 -3.96
N VAL A 249 -19.03 3.18 -3.35
CA VAL A 249 -19.88 3.28 -2.15
C VAL A 249 -21.35 2.96 -2.44
N LYS A 250 -21.86 3.35 -3.62
CA LYS A 250 -23.22 2.96 -4.06
C LYS A 250 -23.34 1.45 -4.31
N ARG A 251 -22.29 0.82 -4.84
CA ARG A 251 -22.25 -0.65 -4.98
C ARG A 251 -22.34 -1.33 -3.61
N ASN A 252 -21.60 -0.83 -2.63
CA ASN A 252 -21.62 -1.34 -1.26
C ASN A 252 -23.01 -1.18 -0.60
N GLU A 253 -23.73 -0.09 -0.87
CA GLU A 253 -25.10 0.10 -0.39
C GLU A 253 -26.03 -1.01 -0.90
N ILE A 254 -25.94 -1.35 -2.20
CA ILE A 254 -26.78 -2.39 -2.81
C ILE A 254 -26.41 -3.77 -2.27
N GLU A 255 -25.12 -4.06 -2.14
CA GLU A 255 -24.62 -5.36 -1.69
C GLU A 255 -24.99 -5.65 -0.23
N TYR A 256 -24.89 -4.64 0.64
CA TYR A 256 -25.10 -4.80 2.08
C TYR A 256 -26.50 -4.39 2.54
N GLY A 257 -27.32 -3.78 1.66
CA GLY A 257 -28.65 -3.28 2.00
C GLY A 257 -28.64 -2.18 3.07
N LEU A 258 -27.53 -1.45 3.20
CA LEU A 258 -27.35 -0.42 4.22
C LEU A 258 -27.70 0.97 3.67
N PRO A 259 -28.54 1.76 4.38
CA PRO A 259 -28.90 3.09 3.92
C PRO A 259 -27.68 4.02 3.83
N LEU A 260 -27.43 4.57 2.64
CA LEU A 260 -26.34 5.50 2.38
C LEU A 260 -26.82 6.95 2.46
N LYS A 261 -26.09 7.77 3.23
CA LYS A 261 -26.20 9.23 3.19
C LYS A 261 -24.92 9.81 2.60
N VAL A 262 -25.07 10.58 1.53
CA VAL A 262 -23.98 11.38 0.95
C VAL A 262 -24.17 12.83 1.38
N VAL A 263 -23.11 13.45 1.91
CA VAL A 263 -23.07 14.87 2.27
C VAL A 263 -22.03 15.61 1.43
N SER A 264 -22.44 16.66 0.72
CA SER A 264 -21.54 17.42 -0.15
C SER A 264 -21.00 18.66 0.57
N TYR A 265 -19.76 19.05 0.25
CA TYR A 265 -19.17 20.29 0.78
C TYR A 265 -19.94 21.53 0.35
N LYS A 266 -20.49 21.50 -0.87
CA LYS A 266 -21.34 22.58 -1.38
C LYS A 266 -22.56 22.82 -0.48
N ASP A 267 -23.20 21.75 -0.02
CA ASP A 267 -24.38 21.85 0.86
C ASP A 267 -24.00 22.26 2.30
N LEU A 268 -22.84 21.82 2.79
CA LEU A 268 -22.41 22.06 4.17
C LEU A 268 -21.72 23.41 4.40
N TYR A 269 -20.99 23.91 3.40
CA TYR A 269 -20.11 25.07 3.53
C TYR A 269 -20.36 26.12 2.44
N GLY A 270 -21.09 25.80 1.37
CA GLY A 270 -21.27 26.69 0.22
C GLY A 270 -20.09 26.71 -0.76
N TRP A 271 -19.03 25.94 -0.50
CA TRP A 271 -17.81 25.90 -1.30
C TRP A 271 -17.45 24.46 -1.67
N THR A 272 -16.90 24.27 -2.87
CA THR A 272 -16.26 23.02 -3.30
C THR A 272 -14.75 23.07 -3.05
N MET A 273 -14.09 21.91 -2.99
CA MET A 273 -12.63 21.90 -2.87
C MET A 273 -11.95 22.59 -4.05
N ASP A 274 -12.45 22.42 -5.27
CA ASP A 274 -11.88 23.07 -6.45
C ASP A 274 -11.93 24.61 -6.37
N GLU A 275 -12.97 25.18 -5.75
CA GLU A 275 -13.08 26.64 -5.51
C GLU A 275 -12.13 27.13 -4.40
N ILE A 276 -11.98 26.34 -3.33
CA ILE A 276 -11.05 26.64 -2.24
C ILE A 276 -9.61 26.66 -2.77
N VAL A 277 -9.25 25.69 -3.61
CA VAL A 277 -7.92 25.61 -4.24
C VAL A 277 -7.66 26.79 -5.18
N LYS A 278 -8.68 27.24 -5.93
CA LYS A 278 -8.56 28.44 -6.78
C LYS A 278 -8.27 29.71 -5.97
N THR A 279 -8.80 29.81 -4.77
CA THR A 279 -8.71 31.02 -3.93
C THR A 279 -7.42 31.06 -3.10
N ILE A 280 -7.02 29.91 -2.52
CA ILE A 280 -5.91 29.83 -1.55
C ILE A 280 -4.58 29.41 -2.23
N GLY A 281 -4.66 28.80 -3.43
CA GLY A 281 -3.52 28.27 -4.16
C GLY A 281 -3.22 26.79 -3.89
N LEU A 282 -2.07 26.29 -4.34
CA LEU A 282 -1.70 24.86 -4.27
C LEU A 282 -1.01 24.44 -2.95
N LYS A 283 -0.64 25.40 -2.09
CA LYS A 283 0.08 25.12 -0.84
C LYS A 283 -0.93 24.86 0.29
N ASN A 284 -0.75 23.74 1.02
CA ASN A 284 -1.50 23.33 2.22
C ASN A 284 -2.94 22.79 2.02
N ASN A 285 -3.32 22.41 0.81
CA ASN A 285 -4.70 21.99 0.49
C ASN A 285 -5.15 20.72 1.26
N CYS A 286 -4.23 19.82 1.56
CA CYS A 286 -4.51 18.62 2.35
C CYS A 286 -4.88 18.92 3.81
N THR A 287 -4.35 20.01 4.38
CA THR A 287 -4.68 20.43 5.75
C THR A 287 -6.14 20.85 5.84
N PHE A 288 -6.61 21.64 4.88
CA PHE A 288 -8.01 22.07 4.80
C PHE A 288 -8.93 20.89 4.52
N CYS A 289 -8.61 20.05 3.53
CA CYS A 289 -9.39 18.86 3.22
C CYS A 289 -9.56 17.94 4.45
N GLY A 290 -8.50 17.70 5.22
CA GLY A 290 -8.57 16.88 6.43
C GLY A 290 -9.40 17.49 7.55
N VAL A 291 -9.43 18.82 7.70
CA VAL A 291 -10.28 19.51 8.69
C VAL A 291 -11.74 19.48 8.25
N PHE A 292 -12.03 19.88 7.01
CA PHE A 292 -13.38 19.90 6.47
C PHE A 292 -14.00 18.51 6.40
N ARG A 293 -13.23 17.47 6.07
CA ARG A 293 -13.72 16.08 6.03
C ARG A 293 -14.14 15.60 7.41
N ARG A 294 -13.35 15.91 8.45
CA ARG A 294 -13.71 15.56 9.83
C ARG A 294 -14.99 16.27 10.26
N GLN A 295 -15.09 17.58 10.03
CA GLN A 295 -16.30 18.34 10.35
C GLN A 295 -17.52 17.90 9.54
N ALA A 296 -17.34 17.52 8.27
CA ALA A 296 -18.41 17.04 7.42
C ALA A 296 -18.95 15.69 7.90
N LEU A 297 -18.08 14.79 8.36
CA LEU A 297 -18.50 13.53 8.98
C LEU A 297 -19.27 13.77 10.29
N ASP A 298 -18.80 14.69 11.13
CA ASP A 298 -19.50 15.01 12.40
C ASP A 298 -20.90 15.60 12.13
N ARG A 299 -21.00 16.55 11.20
CA ARG A 299 -22.28 17.14 10.78
C ARG A 299 -23.18 16.11 10.11
N GLY A 300 -22.64 15.26 9.24
CA GLY A 300 -23.38 14.21 8.56
C GLY A 300 -23.94 13.17 9.54
N ALA A 301 -23.16 12.79 10.55
CA ALA A 301 -23.61 11.89 11.60
C ALA A 301 -24.69 12.54 12.49
N ALA A 302 -24.56 13.85 12.79
CA ALA A 302 -25.57 14.60 13.53
C ALA A 302 -26.90 14.72 12.78
N LEU A 303 -26.85 14.97 11.46
CA LEU A 303 -28.06 15.00 10.60
C LEU A 303 -28.81 13.66 10.60
N MET A 304 -28.07 12.55 10.68
CA MET A 304 -28.65 11.21 10.76
C MET A 304 -29.08 10.83 12.18
N LYS A 305 -28.80 11.66 13.20
CA LYS A 305 -28.94 11.35 14.63
C LYS A 305 -28.29 10.01 14.98
N ALA A 306 -27.02 9.85 14.56
CA ALA A 306 -26.21 8.70 14.92
C ALA A 306 -25.59 8.91 16.32
N ASP A 307 -25.57 7.85 17.12
CA ASP A 307 -24.99 7.86 18.47
C ASP A 307 -23.46 7.71 18.41
N LYS A 308 -22.95 6.98 17.42
CA LYS A 308 -21.51 6.68 17.25
C LYS A 308 -21.10 6.75 15.79
N LEU A 309 -19.88 7.24 15.55
CA LEU A 309 -19.24 7.25 14.24
C LEU A 309 -18.08 6.25 14.20
N VAL A 310 -18.12 5.29 13.28
CA VAL A 310 -17.08 4.27 13.12
C VAL A 310 -16.20 4.62 11.93
N THR A 311 -14.89 4.53 12.13
CA THR A 311 -13.90 4.82 11.09
C THR A 311 -12.90 3.67 10.93
N GLY A 312 -12.46 3.41 9.69
CA GLY A 312 -11.57 2.30 9.33
C GLY A 312 -10.08 2.57 9.57
N HIS A 313 -9.71 3.35 10.60
CA HIS A 313 -8.29 3.57 10.91
C HIS A 313 -7.68 2.28 11.44
N ASN A 314 -6.58 1.84 10.80
CA ASN A 314 -5.89 0.60 11.13
C ASN A 314 -4.74 0.84 12.14
N ALA A 315 -4.07 -0.24 12.55
CA ALA A 315 -2.95 -0.16 13.49
C ALA A 315 -1.76 0.63 12.92
N ASP A 316 -1.50 0.50 11.62
CA ASP A 316 -0.41 1.19 10.92
C ASP A 316 -0.64 2.71 10.89
N ASP A 317 -1.88 3.17 10.64
CA ASP A 317 -2.28 4.59 10.67
C ASP A 317 -2.06 5.21 12.05
N ILE A 318 -2.38 4.45 13.11
CA ILE A 318 -2.20 4.90 14.49
C ILE A 318 -0.71 4.94 14.83
N ALA A 319 0.07 3.95 14.42
CA ALA A 319 1.52 3.94 14.61
C ALA A 319 2.19 5.11 13.89
N GLU A 320 1.79 5.41 12.65
CA GLU A 320 2.27 6.57 11.90
C GLU A 320 1.93 7.87 12.63
N THR A 321 0.68 8.01 13.09
CA THR A 321 0.24 9.20 13.83
C THR A 321 1.02 9.40 15.13
N VAL A 322 1.25 8.32 15.89
CA VAL A 322 2.06 8.33 17.11
C VAL A 322 3.48 8.78 16.81
N LEU A 323 4.12 8.20 15.80
CA LEU A 323 5.49 8.55 15.41
C LEU A 323 5.59 10.02 14.97
N LEU A 324 4.65 10.50 14.15
CA LEU A 324 4.61 11.89 13.70
C LEU A 324 4.44 12.87 14.88
N ASN A 325 3.62 12.54 15.87
CA ASN A 325 3.44 13.39 17.05
C ASN A 325 4.67 13.39 17.97
N ILE A 326 5.35 12.26 18.12
CA ILE A 326 6.63 12.18 18.84
C ILE A 326 7.68 13.06 18.16
N LEU A 327 7.84 12.96 16.84
CA LEU A 327 8.79 13.77 16.08
C LEU A 327 8.49 15.28 16.14
N ARG A 328 7.21 15.65 16.30
CA ARG A 328 6.77 17.04 16.47
C ARG A 328 6.84 17.54 17.91
N GLY A 329 7.06 16.66 18.89
CA GLY A 329 7.05 17.01 20.31
C GLY A 329 5.67 17.36 20.87
N ASP A 330 4.58 16.96 20.21
CA ASP A 330 3.20 17.30 20.63
C ASP A 330 2.62 16.23 21.56
N ILE A 331 2.97 16.34 22.85
CA ILE A 331 2.59 15.39 23.90
C ILE A 331 1.06 15.37 24.13
N ALA A 332 0.38 16.51 23.98
CA ALA A 332 -1.06 16.64 24.19
C ALA A 332 -1.87 15.91 23.11
N ARG A 333 -1.35 15.79 21.88
CA ARG A 333 -1.96 14.96 20.84
C ARG A 333 -1.64 13.48 21.00
N LEU A 334 -0.45 13.16 21.51
CA LEU A 334 -0.01 11.78 21.70
C LEU A 334 -0.96 10.98 22.61
N SER A 335 -1.36 11.56 23.74
CA SER A 335 -2.31 10.93 24.67
C SER A 335 -3.67 10.66 24.01
N ARG A 336 -4.18 11.60 23.21
CA ARG A 336 -5.52 11.48 22.58
C ARG A 336 -5.57 10.49 21.41
N CYS A 337 -4.45 10.29 20.71
CA CYS A 337 -4.41 9.43 19.53
C CYS A 337 -4.52 7.93 19.84
N THR A 338 -4.20 7.50 21.06
CA THR A 338 -4.19 6.09 21.46
C THR A 338 -5.55 5.58 21.94
N PHE A 339 -6.50 6.46 22.28
CA PHE A 339 -7.83 6.02 22.72
C PHE A 339 -8.64 5.40 21.57
N ILE A 340 -9.29 4.26 21.87
CA ILE A 340 -10.15 3.52 20.94
C ILE A 340 -11.42 4.30 20.61
N THR A 341 -11.98 4.93 21.64
CA THR A 341 -13.06 5.90 21.53
C THR A 341 -12.45 7.28 21.66
N THR A 342 -12.56 8.09 20.62
CA THR A 342 -12.09 9.48 20.62
C THR A 342 -13.31 10.40 20.59
N GLY A 343 -13.41 11.37 21.50
CA GLY A 343 -14.39 12.45 21.42
C GLY A 343 -15.39 12.53 22.56
N GLU A 344 -14.95 12.49 23.82
CA GLU A 344 -15.79 13.02 24.92
C GLU A 344 -16.03 14.54 24.76
N ASP A 345 -15.11 15.26 24.09
CA ASP A 345 -15.24 16.71 23.78
C ASP A 345 -16.00 17.03 22.48
N GLY A 346 -16.38 16.01 21.69
CA GLY A 346 -17.05 16.19 20.39
C GLY A 346 -18.56 15.94 20.44
N PRO A 347 -19.34 16.38 19.44
CA PRO A 347 -20.78 16.13 19.43
C PRO A 347 -21.14 14.64 19.27
N ILE A 348 -20.24 13.82 18.70
CA ILE A 348 -20.46 12.39 18.49
C ILE A 348 -19.15 11.63 18.76
N PRO A 349 -19.16 10.59 19.63
CA PRO A 349 -18.00 9.76 19.88
C PRO A 349 -17.59 8.95 18.64
N ARG A 350 -16.29 8.87 18.39
CA ARG A 350 -15.71 8.12 17.27
C ARG A 350 -15.09 6.82 17.75
N CYS A 351 -15.45 5.71 17.12
CA CYS A 351 -14.94 4.38 17.44
C CYS A 351 -14.05 3.83 16.32
N LYS A 352 -12.99 3.11 16.69
CA LYS A 352 -12.01 2.49 15.77
C LYS A 352 -11.88 0.98 16.02
N PRO A 353 -12.73 0.14 15.40
CA PRO A 353 -12.67 -1.31 15.59
C PRO A 353 -11.36 -1.93 15.08
N PHE A 354 -10.75 -1.35 14.04
CA PHE A 354 -9.52 -1.85 13.42
C PHE A 354 -8.22 -1.37 14.09
N LYS A 355 -8.30 -0.82 15.32
CA LYS A 355 -7.12 -0.27 16.01
C LYS A 355 -5.94 -1.25 16.10
N TYR A 356 -6.21 -2.54 16.30
CA TYR A 356 -5.17 -3.57 16.47
C TYR A 356 -4.97 -4.44 15.23
N THR A 357 -5.62 -4.07 14.13
CA THR A 357 -5.63 -4.81 12.87
C THR A 357 -4.62 -4.17 11.91
N TYR A 358 -3.76 -4.99 11.30
CA TYR A 358 -2.77 -4.51 10.34
C TYR A 358 -3.41 -4.25 8.97
N GLU A 359 -2.93 -3.24 8.24
CA GLU A 359 -3.38 -2.94 6.87
C GLU A 359 -3.24 -4.15 5.95
N LYS A 360 -2.16 -4.91 6.12
CA LYS A 360 -1.91 -6.12 5.33
C LYS A 360 -2.99 -7.18 5.53
N GLU A 361 -3.58 -7.31 6.72
CA GLU A 361 -4.66 -8.26 6.97
C GLU A 361 -5.96 -7.79 6.29
N ILE A 362 -6.25 -6.48 6.35
CA ILE A 362 -7.39 -5.87 5.67
C ILE A 362 -7.31 -6.07 4.15
N VAL A 363 -6.11 -5.94 3.56
CA VAL A 363 -5.91 -6.14 2.11
C VAL A 363 -6.08 -7.62 1.71
N ILE A 364 -5.75 -8.55 2.60
CA ILE A 364 -5.89 -10.00 2.34
C ILE A 364 -7.34 -10.44 2.48
N TYR A 365 -8.11 -9.76 3.33
CA TYR A 365 -9.53 -9.99 3.50
C TYR A 365 -10.27 -9.56 2.21
N PRO A 366 -10.85 -10.50 1.44
CA PRO A 366 -11.61 -10.13 0.27
C PRO A 366 -12.95 -9.55 0.72
N CYS A 367 -13.23 -8.32 0.31
CA CYS A 367 -14.62 -7.95 0.05
C CYS A 367 -15.07 -8.75 -1.18
N HIS A 368 -16.18 -9.45 -1.06
CA HIS A 368 -16.71 -10.32 -2.10
C HIS A 368 -17.25 -9.55 -3.30
#